data_AF-A0A0A7PCN9-F1
#
_entry.id   AF-A0A0A7PCN9-F1
#
_cell.length_a   1.000
_cell.length_b   1.000
_cell.length_c   1.000
_cell.angle_alpha   90.00
_cell.angle_beta   90.00
_cell.angle_gamma   90.00
#
_symmetry.space_group_name_H-M   'P 1'
#
loop_
_entity.id
_entity.type
_entity.pdbx_description
1 polymer ?
#
loop_
_entity_poly.entity_id
_entity_poly.type
_entity_poly.pdbx_seq_one_letter_code
_entity_poly.pdbx_strand_id
1 'polypeptide(L)' 'MIDLRTAGTALAMLILTTGCSRTDNEPGPGGVTVSEAKALDDAAEMLESRDSPPAAEPADDAAKAGK' A
#
# COMPACT_ATOMS: atom_id res chain seq x y z
N MET A 1 -31.96 -12.74 -34.00
CA MET A 1 -32.83 -12.07 -33.01
C MET A 1 -32.29 -12.44 -31.65
N ILE A 2 -31.66 -11.50 -30.95
CA ILE A 2 -31.15 -11.74 -29.60
C ILE A 2 -32.37 -11.65 -28.68
N ASP A 3 -32.80 -12.78 -28.12
CA ASP A 3 -33.95 -12.82 -27.23
C ASP A 3 -33.71 -11.91 -26.03
N LEU A 4 -34.73 -11.10 -25.69
CA LEU A 4 -34.68 -10.14 -24.58
C LEU A 4 -34.39 -10.84 -23.24
N ARG A 5 -34.75 -12.12 -23.15
CA ARG A 5 -34.49 -13.02 -22.03
C ARG A 5 -33.00 -13.38 -21.92
N THR A 6 -32.35 -13.63 -23.05
CA THR A 6 -30.91 -13.93 -23.17
C THR A 6 -30.07 -12.69 -22.93
N ALA A 7 -30.54 -11.52 -23.39
CA ALA A 7 -29.92 -10.23 -23.10
C ALA A 7 -29.97 -9.89 -21.60
N GLY A 8 -31.11 -10.17 -20.94
CA GLY A 8 -31.26 -9.97 -19.50
C GLY A 8 -30.31 -10.83 -18.67
N THR A 9 -30.14 -12.11 -19.04
CA THR A 9 -29.20 -13.01 -18.34
C THR A 9 -27.74 -12.60 -18.54
N ALA A 10 -27.37 -12.14 -19.75
CA ALA A 10 -26.01 -11.68 -20.03
C ALA A 10 -25.65 -10.42 -19.24
N LEU A 11 -26.58 -9.46 -19.14
CA LEU A 11 -26.39 -8.24 -18.36
C LEU A 11 -26.27 -8.53 -16.86
N ALA A 12 -27.07 -9.46 -16.33
CA ALA A 12 -27.00 -9.86 -14.92
C ALA A 12 -25.67 -10.53 -14.57
N MET A 13 -25.11 -11.37 -15.46
CA MET A 13 -23.78 -11.95 -15.27
C MET A 13 -22.68 -10.90 -15.24
N LEU A 14 -22.75 -9.88 -16.11
CA LEU A 14 -21.73 -8.82 -16.17
C LEU A 14 -21.67 -8.02 -14.86
N ILE A 15 -22.82 -7.67 -14.28
CA ILE A 15 -22.91 -6.93 -13.00
C ILE A 15 -22.39 -7.78 -11.83
N LEU A 16 -22.57 -9.11 -11.86
CA LEU A 16 -22.05 -9.97 -10.80
C LEU A 16 -20.51 -10.06 -10.81
N THR A 17 -19.89 -9.92 -11.99
CA THR A 17 -18.43 -9.92 -12.12
C THR A 17 -17.76 -8.60 -11.73
N THR A 18 -18.49 -7.47 -11.70
CA THR A 18 -17.93 -6.19 -11.25
C THR A 18 -17.68 -6.13 -9.75
N GLY A 19 -18.22 -7.07 -8.96
CA GLY A 19 -17.94 -7.23 -7.54
C GLY A 19 -16.66 -8.03 -7.23
N CYS A 20 -16.08 -8.70 -8.23
CA CYS A 20 -14.74 -9.29 -8.11
C CYS A 20 -13.63 -8.28 -8.43
N SER A 21 -14.00 -7.00 -8.60
CA SER A 21 -13.06 -5.92 -8.81
C SER A 21 -12.78 -5.23 -7.48
N ARG A 22 -11.50 -5.21 -7.09
CA ARG A 22 -10.94 -4.55 -5.91
C ARG A 22 -11.41 -3.10 -5.85
N THR A 23 -12.43 -2.80 -5.06
CA THR A 23 -12.70 -1.43 -4.65
C THR A 23 -11.61 -1.04 -3.63
N ASP A 24 -11.10 0.18 -3.69
CA ASP A 24 -9.99 0.65 -2.84
C ASP A 24 -10.28 0.57 -1.32
N ASN A 25 -11.54 0.36 -0.94
CA ASN A 25 -12.03 0.25 0.43
C ASN A 25 -12.25 -1.19 0.92
N GLU A 26 -12.19 -2.21 0.05
CA GLU A 26 -12.31 -3.60 0.51
C GLU A 26 -10.97 -4.06 1.09
N PRO A 27 -10.95 -4.64 2.31
CA PRO A 27 -9.73 -5.14 2.93
C PRO A 27 -9.05 -6.20 2.05
N GLY A 28 -7.80 -5.94 1.67
CA GLY A 28 -6.97 -6.90 0.94
C GLY A 28 -6.38 -7.98 1.85
N PRO A 29 -5.52 -8.87 1.30
CA PRO A 29 -4.75 -9.82 2.09
C PRO A 29 -3.97 -9.09 3.20
N GLY A 30 -4.14 -9.50 4.45
CA GLY A 30 -3.59 -8.80 5.62
C GLY A 30 -4.57 -7.84 6.30
N GLY A 31 -5.81 -7.72 5.80
CA GLY A 31 -6.86 -6.90 6.42
C GLY A 31 -6.71 -5.40 6.19
N VAL A 32 -5.77 -4.99 5.35
CA VAL A 32 -5.52 -3.58 4.99
C VAL A 32 -6.09 -3.27 3.61
N THR A 33 -6.70 -2.11 3.49
CA THR A 33 -7.17 -1.53 2.23
C THR A 33 -6.00 -1.10 1.35
N VAL A 34 -6.27 -0.84 0.07
CA VAL A 34 -5.23 -0.33 -0.85
C VAL A 34 -4.74 1.06 -0.40
N SER A 35 -5.66 1.88 0.10
CA SER A 35 -5.35 3.22 0.61
C SER A 35 -4.45 3.17 1.84
N GLU A 36 -4.71 2.23 2.76
CA GLU A 36 -3.86 2.02 3.94
C GLU A 36 -2.47 1.53 3.53
N ALA A 37 -2.37 0.52 2.66
CA ALA A 37 -1.08 0.02 2.19
C ALA A 37 -0.23 1.14 1.57
N LYS A 38 -0.83 2.00 0.74
CA LYS A 38 -0.14 3.15 0.16
C LYS A 38 0.34 4.16 1.22
N ALA A 39 -0.46 4.43 2.23
CA ALA A 39 -0.06 5.32 3.33
C ALA A 39 1.13 4.74 4.13
N LEU A 40 1.19 3.42 4.31
CA LEU A 40 2.33 2.76 4.93
C LEU A 40 3.59 2.83 4.06
N ASP A 41 3.47 2.65 2.75
CA ASP A 41 4.60 2.73 1.82
C ASP A 41 5.18 4.15 1.76
N ASP A 42 4.31 5.18 1.66
CA ASP A 42 4.73 6.58 1.66
C ASP A 42 5.47 6.93 2.98
N ALA A 43 5.03 6.38 4.11
CA ALA A 43 5.71 6.56 5.40
C ALA A 43 7.09 5.89 5.45
N ALA A 44 7.26 4.73 4.81
CA ALA A 44 8.56 4.07 4.69
C ALA A 44 9.53 4.89 3.83
N GLU A 45 9.06 5.46 2.72
CA GLU A 45 9.84 6.33 1.84
C GLU A 45 10.36 7.59 2.58
N MET A 46 9.57 8.14 3.49
CA MET A 46 10.00 9.27 4.35
C MET A 46 11.12 8.89 5.32
N LEU A 47 11.20 7.64 5.77
CA LEU A 47 12.29 7.17 6.63
C LEU A 47 13.57 6.96 5.82
N GLU A 48 13.46 6.29 4.66
CA GLU A 48 14.60 6.08 3.75
C GLU A 48 15.22 7.41 3.29
N SER A 49 14.37 8.42 3.00
CA SER A 49 14.82 9.76 2.63
C SER A 49 15.58 10.48 3.76
N ARG A 50 15.37 10.10 5.03
CA ARG A 50 16.02 10.67 6.21
C ARG A 50 17.29 9.92 6.58
N ASP A 51 17.38 8.63 6.27
CA ASP A 51 18.52 7.76 6.54
C ASP A 51 19.70 7.96 5.56
N SER A 52 19.92 9.18 5.05
CA SER A 52 21.28 9.57 4.71
C SER A 52 22.03 9.73 6.02
N PRO A 53 22.91 8.79 6.42
CA PRO A 53 23.67 8.99 7.64
C PRO A 53 24.47 10.29 7.45
N PRO A 54 24.39 11.26 8.39
CA PRO A 54 25.37 12.32 8.39
C PRO A 54 26.73 11.63 8.39
N ALA A 55 27.61 12.01 7.45
CA ALA A 55 28.97 11.47 7.38
C ALA A 55 29.52 11.49 8.80
N ALA A 56 29.85 10.31 9.33
CA ALA A 56 30.25 10.15 10.71
C ALA A 56 31.44 11.09 10.97
N GLU A 57 31.20 12.21 11.63
CA GLU A 57 32.28 13.05 12.13
C GLU A 57 33.02 12.21 13.17
N PRO A 58 34.35 12.09 13.06
CA PRO A 58 35.11 11.25 13.96
C PRO A 58 34.87 11.74 15.39
N ALA A 59 34.35 10.85 16.23
CA ALA A 59 34.08 11.12 17.64
C ALA A 59 35.40 11.29 18.40
N ASP A 60 35.94 12.50 18.39
CA ASP A 60 37.02 12.98 19.27
C ASP A 60 36.51 13.13 20.72
N ASP A 61 35.99 12.07 21.35
CA ASP A 61 35.57 12.12 22.75
C ASP A 61 35.73 10.78 23.51
N ALA A 62 36.72 9.98 23.11
CA ALA A 62 37.25 8.89 23.94
C ALA A 62 38.33 9.37 24.95
N ALA A 63 38.49 10.69 25.14
CA ALA A 63 39.53 11.31 25.97
C ALA A 63 39.09 11.62 27.43
N LYS A 64 38.03 10.99 27.95
CA LYS A 64 37.65 11.14 29.38
C LYS A 64 37.30 9.86 30.13
N ALA A 65 37.83 8.72 29.68
CA ALA A 65 38.01 7.57 30.56
C ALA A 65 39.33 7.76 31.37
N GLY A 66 39.29 8.53 32.46
CA GLY A 66 40.43 8.57 33.39
C GLY A 66 40.60 9.85 34.21
N LYS A 67 39.74 10.08 35.21
CA LYS A 67 40.13 10.63 36.52
C LYS A 67 39.04 10.39 37.54
#